data_AF-A0AAV5FDD4-F1
#
_entry.id   AF-A0AAV5FDD4-F1
#
_cell.length_a   1.000
_cell.length_b   1.000
_cell.length_c   1.000
_cell.angle_alpha   90.00
_cell.angle_beta   90.00
_cell.angle_gamma   90.00
#
_symmetry.space_group_name_H-M   'P 1'
#
loop_
_entity.id
_entity.type
_entity.pdbx_description
1 polymer ?
#
loop_
_entity_poly.entity_id
_entity_poly.type
_entity_poly.pdbx_seq_one_letter_code
_entity_poly.pdbx_strand_id
1 'polypeptide(L)'
;MGMWAMKLPSADTVVVKRTLSTVTEHPEGLPGTNESPDYTEHRKNFWASVKPAHFGVKLASRSLMVLVCFLFTGVFIGLLGHFSFGRSLLLKYPEFFTLGLFRKKGPTEEEVESASFKMWFVGRGFSDVAHASERGSKPDKEIITKVSGPEVGYITTPIVLVQCALVLLSQRGNLPKGGVYTPAAVFGPTDLQRRLQENGLSFEVLSTRPLGSG
;
A
#
# COMPACT_ATOMS: atom_id res chain seq x y z
N MET A 1 -21.53 1.75 8.29
CA MET A 1 -20.79 0.46 8.36
C MET A 1 -20.18 0.32 9.75
N GLY A 2 -20.69 -0.59 10.58
CA GLY A 2 -20.13 -0.86 11.92
C GLY A 2 -18.91 -1.77 11.81
N MET A 3 -17.72 -1.19 11.71
CA MET A 3 -16.44 -1.92 11.77
C MET A 3 -15.60 -1.34 12.90
N TRP A 4 -14.91 -2.20 13.61
CA TRP A 4 -13.89 -1.78 14.56
C TRP A 4 -12.61 -1.50 13.80
N ALA A 5 -11.90 -0.44 14.17
CA ALA A 5 -10.65 -0.06 13.52
C ALA A 5 -9.58 0.25 14.55
N MET A 6 -8.36 -0.25 14.32
CA MET A 6 -7.18 0.05 15.10
C MET A 6 -6.15 0.71 14.19
N LYS A 7 -5.49 1.78 14.69
CA LYS A 7 -4.34 2.36 14.00
C LYS A 7 -3.16 1.41 14.16
N LEU A 8 -2.58 0.98 13.03
CA LEU A 8 -1.35 0.20 13.06
C LEU A 8 -0.16 1.14 12.96
N PRO A 9 0.88 0.99 13.82
CA PRO A 9 2.20 1.52 13.52
C PRO A 9 2.77 0.71 12.34
N SER A 10 2.40 1.09 11.11
CA SER A 10 2.73 0.30 9.92
C SER A 10 3.96 0.84 9.19
N ALA A 11 4.75 -0.08 8.64
CA ALA A 11 5.84 0.22 7.73
C ALA A 11 5.35 1.02 6.50
N ASP A 12 4.10 0.86 6.10
CA ASP A 12 3.50 1.56 4.95
C ASP A 12 3.56 3.07 5.11
N THR A 13 3.36 3.58 6.34
CA THR A 13 3.47 5.04 6.57
C THR A 13 4.89 5.53 6.30
N VAL A 14 5.91 4.73 6.63
CA VAL A 14 7.32 5.05 6.34
C VAL A 14 7.58 4.96 4.83
N VAL A 15 7.07 3.93 4.17
CA VAL A 15 7.25 3.73 2.72
C VAL A 15 6.56 4.83 1.91
N VAL A 16 5.33 5.21 2.25
CA VAL A 16 4.62 6.30 1.57
C VAL A 16 5.33 7.64 1.80
N LYS A 17 5.77 7.92 3.03
CA LYS A 17 6.57 9.12 3.31
C LYS A 17 7.86 9.16 2.49
N ARG A 18 8.59 8.04 2.39
CA ARG A 18 9.80 7.95 1.54
C ARG A 18 9.47 8.21 0.07
N THR A 19 8.40 7.61 -0.44
CA THR A 19 7.93 7.86 -1.81
C THR A 19 7.67 9.35 -2.04
N LEU A 20 6.91 10.00 -1.15
CA LEU A 20 6.59 11.42 -1.27
C LEU A 20 7.83 12.32 -1.12
N SER A 21 8.81 11.93 -0.28
CA SER A 21 10.10 12.63 -0.17
C SER A 21 10.85 12.57 -1.49
N THR A 22 10.99 11.37 -2.08
CA THR A 22 11.64 11.18 -3.38
C THR A 22 10.96 12.00 -4.47
N VAL A 23 9.63 12.06 -4.50
CA VAL A 23 8.88 12.87 -5.48
C VAL A 23 9.03 14.36 -5.23
N THR A 24 9.18 14.79 -3.98
CA THR A 24 9.46 16.21 -3.65
C THR A 24 10.84 16.62 -4.14
N GLU A 25 11.85 15.75 -3.97
CA GLU A 25 13.22 15.96 -4.45
C GLU A 25 13.32 15.86 -5.98
N HIS A 26 12.47 15.05 -6.59
CA HIS A 26 12.39 14.81 -8.03
C HIS A 26 10.95 15.05 -8.52
N PRO A 27 10.52 16.32 -8.71
CA PRO A 27 9.13 16.65 -9.06
C PRO A 27 8.68 16.10 -10.42
N GLU A 28 9.64 15.85 -11.31
CA GLU A 28 9.41 15.20 -12.60
C GLU A 28 9.46 13.66 -12.52
N GLY A 29 9.71 13.10 -11.33
CA GLY A 29 10.02 11.69 -11.14
C GLY A 29 11.49 11.34 -11.38
N LEU A 30 11.84 10.08 -11.08
CA LEU A 30 13.18 9.55 -11.29
C LEU A 30 13.40 9.26 -12.79
N PRO A 31 14.42 9.86 -13.43
CA PRO A 31 14.66 9.63 -14.84
C PRO A 31 15.17 8.21 -15.10
N GLY A 32 14.69 7.62 -16.19
CA GLY A 32 15.20 6.38 -16.74
C GLY A 32 16.61 6.53 -17.33
N THR A 33 17.21 5.39 -17.68
CA THR A 33 18.56 5.33 -18.26
C THR A 33 18.61 5.61 -19.75
N ASN A 34 17.53 5.30 -20.47
CA ASN A 34 17.41 5.44 -21.92
C ASN A 34 15.92 5.57 -22.29
N GLU A 35 15.29 6.63 -21.81
CA GLU A 35 13.87 6.90 -22.08
C GLU A 35 13.67 7.41 -23.51
N SER A 36 12.57 7.00 -24.14
CA SER A 36 12.08 7.71 -25.31
C SER A 36 11.58 9.11 -24.92
N PRO A 37 11.56 10.08 -25.85
CA PRO A 37 10.98 11.40 -25.61
C PRO A 37 9.53 11.30 -25.11
N ASP A 38 8.71 10.44 -25.72
CA ASP A 38 7.31 10.23 -25.34
C ASP A 38 7.18 9.71 -23.91
N TYR A 39 8.03 8.75 -23.49
CA TYR A 39 8.00 8.22 -22.13
C TYR A 39 8.49 9.25 -21.11
N THR A 40 9.46 10.07 -21.48
CA THR A 40 9.95 11.18 -20.64
C THR A 40 8.82 12.14 -20.33
N GLU A 41 8.04 12.55 -21.33
CA GLU A 41 6.89 13.43 -21.15
C GLU A 41 5.79 12.76 -20.31
N HIS A 42 5.45 11.51 -20.60
CA HIS A 42 4.50 10.72 -19.82
C HIS A 42 4.87 10.65 -18.34
N ARG A 43 6.14 10.33 -18.02
CA ARG A 43 6.65 10.28 -16.65
C ARG A 43 6.51 11.64 -15.95
N LYS A 44 6.91 12.73 -16.62
CA LYS A 44 6.80 14.09 -16.07
C LYS A 44 5.35 14.45 -15.75
N ASN A 45 4.44 14.19 -16.69
CA ASN A 45 3.01 14.46 -16.54
C ASN A 45 2.39 13.63 -15.39
N PHE A 46 2.77 12.35 -15.28
CA PHE A 46 2.34 11.49 -14.18
C PHE A 46 2.73 12.09 -12.83
N TRP A 47 4.01 12.42 -12.62
CA TRP A 47 4.48 12.89 -11.32
C TRP A 47 4.02 14.32 -10.98
N ALA A 48 3.84 15.19 -11.99
CA ALA A 48 3.24 16.52 -11.78
C ALA A 48 1.80 16.46 -11.24
N SER A 49 1.07 15.38 -11.57
CA SER A 49 -0.30 15.14 -11.10
C SER A 49 -0.36 14.66 -9.64
N VAL A 50 0.71 14.05 -9.12
CA VAL A 50 0.74 13.50 -7.77
C VAL A 50 1.01 14.61 -6.76
N LYS A 51 0.13 14.75 -5.78
CA LYS A 51 0.28 15.73 -4.69
C LYS A 51 0.74 15.06 -3.40
N PRO A 52 1.54 15.74 -2.56
CA PRO A 52 1.88 15.24 -1.24
C PRO A 52 0.62 14.93 -0.41
N ALA A 53 0.66 13.83 0.33
CA ALA A 53 -0.45 13.38 1.16
C ALA A 53 0.01 12.98 2.57
N HIS A 54 -0.78 13.35 3.57
CA HIS A 54 -0.64 12.76 4.90
C HIS A 54 -1.26 11.38 4.89
N PHE A 55 -0.43 10.36 5.07
CA PHE A 55 -0.84 8.97 4.97
C PHE A 55 -0.89 8.30 6.35
N GLY A 56 -1.88 7.42 6.52
CA GLY A 56 -1.99 6.57 7.70
C GLY A 56 -2.84 5.34 7.40
N VAL A 57 -2.53 4.24 8.07
CA VAL A 57 -3.19 2.94 7.88
C VAL A 57 -3.96 2.54 9.11
N LYS A 58 -5.13 1.95 8.90
CA LYS A 58 -5.95 1.35 9.95
C LYS A 58 -6.29 -0.08 9.55
N LEU A 59 -6.15 -1.00 10.49
CA LEU A 59 -6.72 -2.33 10.34
C LEU A 59 -8.18 -2.26 10.75
N ALA A 60 -9.09 -2.71 9.87
CA ALA A 60 -10.51 -2.75 10.15
C ALA A 60 -11.01 -4.20 10.12
N SER A 61 -11.82 -4.57 11.11
CA SER A 61 -12.48 -5.88 11.16
C SER A 61 -13.90 -5.74 11.69
N ARG A 62 -14.79 -6.64 11.25
CA ARG A 62 -16.12 -6.79 11.84
C ARG A 62 -16.07 -7.52 13.20
N SER A 63 -15.00 -8.25 13.46
CA SER A 63 -14.79 -8.98 14.72
C SER A 63 -13.78 -8.25 15.60
N LEU A 64 -14.22 -7.83 16.79
CA LEU A 64 -13.34 -7.25 17.80
C LEU A 64 -12.27 -8.27 18.26
N MET A 65 -12.63 -9.55 18.32
CA MET A 65 -11.70 -10.63 18.70
C MET A 65 -10.49 -10.68 17.76
N VAL A 66 -10.70 -10.51 16.46
CA VAL A 66 -9.60 -10.48 15.47
C VAL A 66 -8.63 -9.33 15.77
N LEU A 67 -9.13 -8.14 16.11
CA LEU A 67 -8.28 -7.01 16.48
C LEU A 67 -7.49 -7.27 17.77
N VAL A 68 -8.12 -7.90 18.76
CA VAL A 68 -7.45 -8.32 20.00
C VAL A 68 -6.35 -9.34 19.71
N CYS A 69 -6.56 -10.30 18.82
CA CYS A 69 -5.53 -11.26 18.42
C CYS A 69 -4.34 -10.58 17.72
N PHE A 70 -4.59 -9.58 16.86
CA PHE A 70 -3.53 -8.80 16.23
C PHE A 70 -2.74 -7.97 17.25
N LEU A 71 -3.42 -7.36 18.23
CA LEU A 71 -2.77 -6.64 19.33
C LEU A 71 -1.87 -7.57 20.15
N PHE A 72 -2.41 -8.71 20.57
CA PHE A 72 -1.68 -9.73 21.32
C PHE A 72 -0.43 -10.18 20.56
N THR A 73 -0.59 -10.51 19.27
CA THR A 73 0.52 -10.89 18.39
C THR A 73 1.59 -9.79 18.32
N GLY A 74 1.17 -8.54 18.13
CA GLY A 74 2.07 -7.39 18.07
C GLY A 74 2.88 -7.18 19.35
N VAL A 75 2.27 -7.39 20.52
CA VAL A 75 2.96 -7.30 21.82
C VAL A 75 4.06 -8.36 21.93
N PHE A 76 3.78 -9.61 21.59
CA PHE A 76 4.79 -10.67 21.64
C PHE A 76 5.92 -10.46 20.64
N ILE A 77 5.60 -10.02 19.41
CA ILE A 77 6.63 -9.66 18.44
C ILE A 77 7.49 -8.50 18.95
N GLY A 78 6.88 -7.46 19.54
CA GLY A 78 7.61 -6.32 20.11
C GLY A 78 8.51 -6.69 21.28
N LEU A 79 8.04 -7.56 22.20
CA LEU A 79 8.81 -7.97 23.38
C LEU A 79 9.90 -8.99 23.05
N LEU A 80 9.58 -10.00 22.24
CA LEU A 80 10.47 -11.14 21.98
C LEU A 80 11.32 -10.97 20.71
N GLY A 81 10.90 -10.10 19.78
CA GLY A 81 11.54 -9.94 18.47
C GLY A 81 12.97 -9.36 18.53
N HIS A 82 13.33 -8.65 19.60
CA HIS A 82 14.66 -8.04 19.73
C HIS A 82 15.77 -9.04 20.10
N PHE A 83 15.42 -10.21 20.67
CA PHE A 83 16.39 -11.19 21.14
C PHE A 83 16.40 -12.43 20.23
N SER A 84 17.56 -13.06 20.04
CA SER A 84 17.68 -14.28 19.22
C SER A 84 16.84 -15.44 19.76
N PHE A 85 16.84 -15.64 21.08
CA PHE A 85 16.01 -16.64 21.74
C PHE A 85 14.51 -16.36 21.56
N GLY A 86 14.07 -15.11 21.75
CA GLY A 86 12.68 -14.73 21.58
C GLY A 86 12.17 -14.93 20.15
N ARG A 87 12.97 -14.53 19.15
CA ARG A 87 12.67 -14.84 17.74
C ARG A 87 12.54 -16.33 17.47
N SER A 88 13.46 -17.14 18.01
CA SER A 88 13.39 -18.61 17.91
C SER A 88 12.08 -19.16 18.51
N LEU A 89 11.66 -18.62 19.66
CA LEU A 89 10.43 -19.02 20.32
C LEU A 89 9.17 -18.66 19.51
N LEU A 90 9.11 -17.44 18.98
CA LEU A 90 8.02 -16.97 18.11
C LEU A 90 7.86 -17.86 16.87
N LEU A 91 8.98 -18.21 16.22
CA LEU A 91 8.99 -19.06 15.03
C LEU A 91 8.69 -20.54 15.36
N LYS A 92 9.05 -21.01 16.55
CA LYS A 92 8.81 -22.40 16.97
C LYS A 92 7.35 -22.63 17.39
N TYR A 93 6.66 -21.64 17.93
CA TYR A 93 5.27 -21.76 18.41
C TYR A 93 4.37 -20.62 17.90
N PRO A 94 4.28 -20.38 16.57
CA PRO A 94 3.51 -19.26 16.03
C PRO A 94 2.04 -19.34 16.42
N GLU A 95 1.47 -20.55 16.50
CA GLU A 95 0.07 -20.78 16.87
C GLU A 95 -0.26 -20.23 18.26
N PHE A 96 0.66 -20.40 19.21
CA PHE A 96 0.49 -19.87 20.56
C PHE A 96 0.57 -18.33 20.57
N PHE A 97 1.63 -17.77 19.97
CA PHE A 97 1.87 -16.33 19.99
C PHE A 97 0.92 -15.51 19.10
N THR A 98 0.17 -16.19 18.23
CA THR A 98 -0.78 -15.56 17.32
C THR A 98 -2.22 -15.95 17.60
N LEU A 99 -2.47 -16.68 18.70
CA LEU A 99 -3.78 -17.20 19.08
C LEU A 99 -4.46 -17.98 17.93
N GLY A 100 -3.68 -18.79 17.22
CA GLY A 100 -4.11 -19.63 16.12
C GLY A 100 -4.30 -18.90 14.78
N LEU A 101 -4.05 -17.59 14.70
CA LEU A 101 -4.10 -16.84 13.43
C LEU A 101 -3.06 -17.35 12.44
N PHE A 102 -1.87 -17.73 12.91
CA PHE A 102 -0.82 -18.29 12.09
C PHE A 102 -0.43 -19.67 12.58
N ARG A 103 -0.23 -20.58 11.63
CA ARG A 103 0.16 -21.98 11.87
C ARG A 103 1.47 -22.29 11.16
N LYS A 104 2.22 -23.26 11.69
CA LYS A 104 3.50 -23.66 11.06
C LYS A 104 3.34 -24.20 9.64
N LYS A 105 2.25 -24.91 9.39
CA LYS A 105 1.94 -25.48 8.07
C LYS A 105 1.36 -24.44 7.09
N GLY A 106 1.11 -23.21 7.55
CA GLY A 106 0.36 -22.22 6.79
C GLY A 106 -1.13 -22.53 6.73
N PRO A 107 -1.89 -21.76 5.93
CA PRO A 107 -3.28 -22.05 5.61
C PRO A 107 -3.40 -23.27 4.68
N THR A 108 -4.58 -23.89 4.61
CA THR A 108 -4.87 -24.94 3.62
C THR A 108 -5.10 -24.33 2.22
N GLU A 109 -5.04 -25.16 1.18
CA GLU A 109 -5.31 -24.70 -0.19
C GLU A 109 -6.72 -24.13 -0.31
N GLU A 110 -7.72 -24.75 0.32
CA GLU A 110 -9.10 -24.26 0.30
C GLU A 110 -9.27 -22.94 1.06
N GLU A 111 -8.55 -22.75 2.18
CA GLU A 111 -8.50 -21.48 2.90
C GLU A 111 -7.92 -20.37 2.00
N VAL A 112 -6.89 -20.68 1.21
CA VAL A 112 -6.26 -19.73 0.28
C VAL A 112 -7.16 -19.44 -0.92
N GLU A 113 -7.78 -20.46 -1.52
CA GLU A 113 -8.65 -20.32 -2.69
C GLU A 113 -9.93 -19.54 -2.38
N SER A 114 -10.51 -19.72 -1.18
CA SER A 114 -11.73 -19.03 -0.76
C SER A 114 -11.50 -17.62 -0.21
N ALA A 115 -10.25 -17.27 0.11
CA ALA A 115 -9.91 -15.99 0.69
C ALA A 115 -9.78 -14.87 -0.36
N SER A 116 -10.05 -13.64 0.08
CA SER A 116 -9.88 -12.43 -0.72
C SER A 116 -9.51 -11.25 0.17
N PHE A 117 -8.89 -10.22 -0.40
CA PHE A 117 -8.64 -8.97 0.33
C PHE A 117 -9.40 -7.80 -0.28
N LYS A 118 -9.65 -6.81 0.57
CA LYS A 118 -10.16 -5.49 0.19
C LYS A 118 -9.40 -4.44 0.99
N MET A 119 -8.90 -3.44 0.28
CA MET A 119 -8.20 -2.30 0.85
C MET A 119 -8.91 -1.03 0.38
N TRP A 120 -9.37 -0.22 1.32
CA TRP A 120 -10.04 1.05 1.03
C TRP A 120 -9.07 2.20 1.25
N PHE A 121 -8.99 3.09 0.28
CA PHE A 121 -8.25 4.34 0.38
C PHE A 121 -9.25 5.46 0.48
N VAL A 122 -9.18 6.21 1.59
CA VAL A 122 -10.03 7.37 1.85
C VAL A 122 -9.16 8.61 1.76
N GLY A 123 -9.24 9.32 0.64
CA GLY A 123 -8.55 10.58 0.40
C GLY A 123 -9.44 11.74 0.79
N ARG A 124 -8.91 12.68 1.57
CA ARG A 124 -9.56 13.97 1.86
C ARG A 124 -8.62 15.07 1.42
N GLY A 125 -9.13 16.00 0.63
CA GLY A 125 -8.35 17.09 0.08
C GLY A 125 -9.23 18.29 -0.26
N PHE A 126 -8.66 19.20 -1.03
CA PHE A 126 -9.30 20.43 -1.44
C PHE A 126 -9.82 20.32 -2.88
N SER A 127 -10.97 20.91 -3.15
CA SER A 127 -11.55 21.01 -4.49
C SER A 127 -10.80 22.01 -5.37
N ASP A 128 -10.21 23.03 -4.75
CA ASP A 128 -9.52 24.14 -5.42
C ASP A 128 -8.21 24.54 -4.69
N VAL A 129 -7.23 25.02 -5.46
CA VAL A 129 -5.89 25.42 -4.96
C VAL A 129 -5.94 26.70 -4.14
N ALA A 130 -6.82 27.65 -4.47
CA ALA A 130 -7.02 28.87 -3.71
C ALA A 130 -7.52 28.53 -2.30
N HIS A 131 -8.52 27.64 -2.19
CA HIS A 131 -8.99 27.14 -0.90
C HIS A 131 -7.90 26.38 -0.13
N ALA A 132 -7.08 25.58 -0.79
CA ALA A 132 -5.94 24.90 -0.15
C ALA A 132 -4.89 25.88 0.42
N SER A 133 -4.80 27.09 -0.14
CA SER A 133 -3.81 28.11 0.24
C SER A 133 -4.29 29.01 1.39
N GLU A 134 -5.58 28.99 1.71
CA GLU A 134 -6.14 29.73 2.84
C GLU A 134 -5.68 29.14 4.17
N ARG A 135 -5.16 29.98 5.06
CA ARG A 135 -4.69 29.53 6.37
C ARG A 135 -5.85 28.99 7.20
N GLY A 136 -5.78 27.71 7.57
CA GLY A 136 -6.76 27.06 8.43
C GLY A 136 -7.97 26.49 7.69
N SER A 137 -7.96 26.51 6.35
CA SER A 137 -8.98 25.83 5.55
C SER A 137 -8.98 24.32 5.82
N LYS A 138 -10.18 23.74 5.81
CA LYS A 138 -10.38 22.29 5.99
C LYS A 138 -10.62 21.64 4.62
N PRO A 139 -10.21 20.37 4.43
CA PRO A 139 -10.57 19.61 3.24
C PRO A 139 -12.08 19.61 2.99
N ASP A 140 -12.50 19.96 1.78
CA ASP A 140 -13.89 20.08 1.33
C ASP A 140 -14.29 18.98 0.32
N LYS A 141 -13.36 18.06 0.01
CA LYS A 141 -13.59 16.96 -0.92
C LYS A 141 -13.10 15.64 -0.36
N GLU A 142 -13.89 14.58 -0.56
CA GLU A 142 -13.52 13.21 -0.23
C GLU A 142 -13.62 12.31 -1.46
N ILE A 143 -12.60 11.47 -1.65
CA ILE A 143 -12.58 10.39 -2.63
C ILE A 143 -12.35 9.08 -1.91
N ILE A 144 -13.16 8.07 -2.24
CA ILE A 144 -13.00 6.71 -1.73
C ILE A 144 -12.70 5.81 -2.91
N THR A 145 -11.53 5.18 -2.87
CA THR A 145 -11.16 4.13 -3.83
C THR A 145 -10.96 2.81 -3.10
N LYS A 146 -11.01 1.72 -3.86
CA LYS A 146 -10.87 0.36 -3.34
C LYS A 146 -9.96 -0.44 -4.26
N VAL A 147 -9.02 -1.15 -3.65
CA VAL A 147 -8.24 -2.20 -4.30
C VAL A 147 -8.67 -3.54 -3.72
N SER A 148 -8.92 -4.52 -4.57
CA SER A 148 -9.29 -5.87 -4.12
C SER A 148 -8.69 -6.93 -5.03
N GLY A 149 -8.62 -8.16 -4.53
CA GLY A 149 -8.08 -9.29 -5.27
C GLY A 149 -8.28 -10.60 -4.51
N PRO A 150 -7.66 -11.69 -4.99
CA PRO A 150 -7.65 -13.00 -4.32
C PRO A 150 -6.89 -12.90 -2.99
N GLU A 151 -6.60 -14.00 -2.31
CA GLU A 151 -5.85 -13.99 -1.06
C GLU A 151 -4.55 -13.15 -1.15
N VAL A 152 -4.26 -12.38 -0.10
CA VAL A 152 -3.23 -11.32 -0.14
C VAL A 152 -1.80 -11.84 -0.06
N GLY A 153 -1.54 -12.88 0.73
CA GLY A 153 -0.19 -13.36 1.06
C GLY A 153 0.40 -14.34 0.05
N TYR A 154 -0.37 -15.32 -0.39
CA TYR A 154 0.04 -16.47 -1.21
C TYR A 154 -0.36 -16.33 -2.68
N ILE A 155 -1.42 -15.59 -3.01
CA ILE A 155 -1.82 -15.38 -4.41
C ILE A 155 -1.40 -13.98 -4.90
N THR A 156 -1.91 -12.94 -4.25
CA THR A 156 -1.72 -11.56 -4.71
C THR A 156 -0.26 -11.12 -4.63
N THR A 157 0.44 -11.42 -3.53
CA THR A 157 1.83 -10.98 -3.36
C THR A 157 2.76 -11.57 -4.44
N PRO A 158 2.73 -12.88 -4.75
CA PRO A 158 3.46 -13.43 -5.89
C PRO A 158 3.11 -12.79 -7.23
N ILE A 159 1.81 -12.54 -7.50
CA ILE A 159 1.38 -11.83 -8.73
C ILE A 159 2.07 -10.46 -8.80
N VAL A 160 2.02 -9.67 -7.72
CA VAL A 160 2.65 -8.35 -7.68
C VAL A 160 4.15 -8.43 -7.91
N LEU A 161 4.85 -9.37 -7.27
CA LEU A 161 6.30 -9.55 -7.43
C LEU A 161 6.67 -9.93 -8.87
N VAL A 162 5.94 -10.86 -9.48
CA VAL A 162 6.17 -11.28 -10.87
C VAL A 162 5.91 -10.12 -11.83
N GLN A 163 4.82 -9.37 -11.67
CA GLN A 163 4.53 -8.23 -12.54
C GLN A 163 5.58 -7.12 -12.39
N CYS A 164 6.05 -6.82 -11.17
CA CYS A 164 7.18 -5.90 -10.95
C CYS A 164 8.45 -6.39 -11.66
N ALA A 165 8.78 -7.68 -11.58
CA ALA A 165 9.94 -8.26 -12.25
C ALA A 165 9.83 -8.15 -13.78
N LEU A 166 8.65 -8.42 -14.34
CA LEU A 166 8.40 -8.28 -15.78
C LEU A 166 8.55 -6.83 -16.26
N VAL A 167 8.08 -5.85 -15.49
CA VAL A 167 8.30 -4.42 -15.79
C VAL A 167 9.80 -4.08 -15.72
N LEU A 168 10.53 -4.56 -14.70
CA LEU A 168 11.97 -4.34 -14.57
C LEU A 168 12.76 -4.87 -15.78
N LEU A 169 12.37 -6.04 -16.30
CA LEU A 169 13.01 -6.67 -17.45
C LEU A 169 12.64 -5.99 -18.78
N SER A 170 11.34 -5.75 -19.00
CA SER A 170 10.84 -5.25 -20.29
C SER A 170 11.01 -3.75 -20.50
N GLN A 171 11.02 -2.97 -19.41
CA GLN A 171 11.06 -1.50 -19.47
C GLN A 171 12.34 -0.94 -18.84
N ARG A 172 13.44 -1.70 -18.80
CA ARG A 172 14.65 -1.32 -18.07
C ARG A 172 15.19 0.07 -18.43
N GLY A 173 15.14 0.44 -19.71
CA GLY A 173 15.56 1.77 -20.20
C GLY A 173 14.75 2.92 -19.59
N ASN A 174 13.49 2.67 -19.28
CA ASN A 174 12.55 3.64 -18.70
C ASN A 174 12.67 3.78 -17.18
N LEU A 175 13.58 3.02 -16.55
CA LEU A 175 13.72 2.96 -15.09
C LEU A 175 15.09 3.49 -14.65
N PRO A 176 15.20 3.98 -13.39
CA PRO A 176 16.44 4.53 -12.87
C PRO A 176 17.58 3.52 -12.91
N LYS A 177 18.81 4.01 -13.16
CA LYS A 177 20.02 3.17 -13.37
C LYS A 177 20.26 2.13 -12.28
N GLY A 178 19.95 2.48 -11.04
CA GLY A 178 20.06 1.62 -9.87
C GLY A 178 19.89 2.45 -8.59
N GLY A 179 19.75 1.79 -7.45
CA GLY A 179 19.53 2.44 -6.15
C GLY A 179 18.50 1.70 -5.30
N VAL A 180 18.18 2.27 -4.14
CA VAL A 180 17.15 1.75 -3.24
C VAL A 180 15.97 2.70 -3.28
N TYR A 181 14.91 2.30 -3.98
CA TYR A 181 13.72 3.10 -4.19
C TYR A 181 12.47 2.39 -3.68
N THR A 182 11.44 3.16 -3.37
CA THR A 182 10.13 2.60 -3.11
C THR A 182 9.48 2.12 -4.41
N PRO A 183 8.68 1.04 -4.40
CA PRO A 183 8.02 0.55 -5.60
C PRO A 183 7.18 1.62 -6.31
N ALA A 184 6.47 2.47 -5.57
CA ALA A 184 5.66 3.54 -6.14
C ALA A 184 6.50 4.58 -6.91
N ALA A 185 7.69 4.95 -6.41
CA ALA A 185 8.57 5.91 -7.08
C ALA A 185 9.13 5.37 -8.41
N VAL A 186 9.25 4.05 -8.54
CA VAL A 186 9.79 3.39 -9.75
C VAL A 186 8.68 3.02 -10.73
N PHE A 187 7.60 2.39 -10.23
CA PHE A 187 6.57 1.79 -11.06
C PHE A 187 5.36 2.70 -11.30
N GLY A 188 5.25 3.82 -10.60
CA GLY A 188 4.13 4.78 -10.76
C GLY A 188 3.78 5.10 -12.23
N PRO A 189 4.74 5.56 -13.06
CA PRO A 189 4.47 5.91 -14.45
C PRO A 189 4.41 4.69 -15.40
N THR A 190 4.58 3.47 -14.90
CA THR A 190 4.61 2.25 -15.74
C THR A 190 3.21 1.67 -15.95
N ASP A 191 3.11 0.63 -16.77
CA ASP A 191 1.88 -0.13 -16.98
C ASP A 191 1.58 -1.16 -15.87
N LEU A 192 2.27 -1.11 -14.72
CA LEU A 192 2.12 -2.09 -13.63
C LEU A 192 0.67 -2.21 -13.17
N GLN A 193 -0.07 -1.10 -12.99
CA GLN A 193 -1.47 -1.17 -12.56
C GLN A 193 -2.33 -1.98 -13.54
N ARG A 194 -2.19 -1.73 -14.85
CA ARG A 194 -2.91 -2.48 -15.89
C ARG A 194 -2.56 -3.97 -15.84
N ARG A 195 -1.27 -4.31 -15.71
CA ARG A 195 -0.81 -5.70 -15.56
C ARG A 195 -1.42 -6.38 -14.34
N LEU A 196 -1.50 -5.69 -13.21
CA LEU A 196 -2.15 -6.21 -12.02
C LEU A 196 -3.64 -6.45 -12.24
N GLN A 197 -4.31 -5.55 -12.98
CA GLN A 197 -5.71 -5.73 -13.35
C GLN A 197 -5.94 -6.97 -14.23
N GLU A 198 -5.10 -7.16 -15.23
CA GLU A 198 -5.11 -8.34 -16.11
C GLU A 198 -4.82 -9.66 -15.37
N ASN A 199 -4.24 -9.58 -14.16
CA ASN A 199 -3.88 -10.73 -13.33
C ASN A 199 -4.71 -10.80 -12.04
N GLY A 200 -5.95 -10.30 -12.06
CA GLY A 200 -6.94 -10.59 -11.02
C GLY A 200 -7.05 -9.56 -9.88
N LEU A 201 -6.38 -8.41 -9.97
CA LEU A 201 -6.62 -7.28 -9.07
C LEU A 201 -7.69 -6.34 -9.65
N SER A 202 -8.45 -5.68 -8.78
CA SER A 202 -9.43 -4.66 -9.14
C SER A 202 -9.06 -3.33 -8.50
N PHE A 203 -9.23 -2.24 -9.25
CA PHE A 203 -9.01 -0.87 -8.81
C PHE A 203 -10.27 -0.06 -9.14
N GLU A 204 -10.99 0.38 -8.12
CA GLU A 204 -12.31 0.99 -8.27
C GLU A 204 -12.36 2.36 -7.57
N VAL A 205 -12.94 3.35 -8.23
CA VAL A 205 -13.39 4.60 -7.58
C VAL A 205 -14.81 4.37 -7.11
N LEU A 206 -15.01 4.30 -5.80
CA LEU A 206 -16.32 4.01 -5.21
C LEU A 206 -17.17 5.27 -5.03
N SER A 207 -16.54 6.40 -4.68
CA SER A 207 -17.24 7.65 -4.44
C SER A 207 -16.30 8.84 -4.57
N THR A 208 -16.81 9.93 -5.13
CA THR A 208 -16.23 11.26 -5.01
C THR A 208 -17.34 12.20 -4.56
N ARG A 209 -17.16 12.89 -3.43
CA ARG A 209 -18.20 13.72 -2.85
C ARG A 209 -17.63 14.97 -2.19
N PRO A 210 -18.39 16.09 -2.16
CA PRO A 210 -18.06 17.20 -1.29
C PRO A 210 -18.20 16.79 0.18
N LEU A 211 -17.32 17.29 1.04
CA LEU A 211 -17.46 17.24 2.49
C LEU A 211 -18.27 18.46 2.89
N GLY A 212 -19.49 18.25 3.38
CA GLY A 212 -20.33 19.34 3.88
C GLY A 212 -19.60 20.09 5.01
N SER A 213 -19.69 21.42 4.99
CA SER A 213 -19.26 22.30 6.06
C SER A 213 -20.13 22.04 7.29
N GLY A 214 -19.69 21.13 8.15
CA GLY A 214 -20.21 20.96 9.51
C GLY A 214 -19.68 22.02 10.45
#